data_AF-A0A937IX00-F1
#
_entry.id   AF-A0A937IX00-F1
#
_cell.length_a   1.000
_cell.length_b   1.000
_cell.length_c   1.000
_cell.angle_alpha   90.00
_cell.angle_beta   90.00
_cell.angle_gamma   90.00
#
_symmetry.space_group_name_H-M   'P 1'
#
loop_
_entity.id
_entity.type
_entity.pdbx_description
1 polymer ?
#
loop_
_entity_poly.entity_id
_entity_poly.type
_entity_poly.pdbx_seq_one_letter_code
_entity_poly.pdbx_strand_id
1 'polypeptide(L)'
;MKPVFILVIIFSSFYLRAATFYVSSSSGNNNNNGLSAQFPFNSLDKLNTMSFYPGDSILFKSGDYFQGMFWIKGSGSFQQPIILDSYAGTVKPIINGNGYQAAILIYNNEHICINNLEISNDGLHLDSSGNIKTLNGFGGASNFWGSGKNVRFGVKVIADLSSLENFQLNNLYIHDIYPSPTDSSNNHKGYGIKFESLSDTSNSLYNTFSNIEITNNNITKTGHYGIWIKSLGLNGIDSIKNNKIELRNCNFEYTGGSGFVPNKSSNVLVENCVFNHTGSDIDSRMWKRGSGMWPFDSKNVVAQNNKFMNAHGPQDSYGAHIDFGNENVVFQYNFSYNNEGGFVEILGDNINCGYRYNISVNDGYRVDPNNNQWDKKGKIFWVGNFCGNNQTRCPSTGTFIYNNTIFVNDTLNPEIYFWPNIGDVHVYNNLIYVGSNGIKIPTLIRNTLNTLDISHNIFYDSSRINLDNDLLNNALFLNPQMMNSSILGVNNPMAYKVQTNSPAIGSGRLINGSTDTTNYLNNNGGKDYFGNSISNFDPPSIGAFNEELMNSVNFFEDNSFTYFPSPTIDKVNLFFKDYNGLVETDIYDLKGQYVGHCDGEVISLINLKKGIYILKVKLEKEIKELRVLKL
;
A
#
# COMPACT_ATOMS: atom_id res chain seq x y z
N MET A 1 -21.18 -72.93 -17.93
CA MET A 1 -20.22 -71.80 -17.89
C MET A 1 -20.75 -70.71 -18.81
N LYS A 2 -21.20 -69.57 -18.27
CA LYS A 2 -21.55 -68.38 -19.04
C LYS A 2 -20.35 -67.41 -18.98
N PRO A 3 -19.90 -66.81 -20.08
CA PRO A 3 -18.76 -65.91 -20.04
C PRO A 3 -19.18 -64.58 -19.42
N VAL A 4 -18.39 -64.10 -18.46
CA VAL A 4 -18.51 -62.75 -17.90
C VAL A 4 -17.63 -61.84 -18.76
N PHE A 5 -18.24 -60.89 -19.46
CA PHE A 5 -17.51 -59.80 -20.11
C PHE A 5 -17.23 -58.71 -19.08
N ILE A 6 -15.96 -58.52 -18.75
CA ILE A 6 -15.49 -57.38 -17.95
C ILE A 6 -15.29 -56.20 -18.91
N LEU A 7 -16.12 -55.16 -18.75
CA LEU A 7 -15.99 -53.90 -19.46
C LEU A 7 -14.92 -53.06 -18.75
N VAL A 8 -13.73 -52.95 -19.34
CA VAL A 8 -12.68 -52.04 -18.86
C VAL A 8 -12.97 -50.65 -19.40
N ILE A 9 -13.45 -49.75 -18.54
CA ILE A 9 -13.62 -48.32 -18.87
C ILE A 9 -12.25 -47.64 -18.70
N ILE A 10 -11.60 -47.34 -19.82
CA ILE A 10 -10.37 -46.54 -19.85
C ILE A 10 -10.78 -45.07 -19.70
N PHE A 11 -10.59 -44.50 -18.52
CA PHE A 11 -10.66 -43.04 -18.34
C PHE A 11 -9.42 -42.41 -18.98
N SER A 12 -9.53 -41.95 -20.22
CA SER A 12 -8.54 -41.06 -20.80
C SER A 12 -8.67 -39.68 -20.15
N SER A 13 -7.78 -39.36 -19.22
CA SER A 13 -7.63 -38.01 -18.69
C SER A 13 -7.17 -37.08 -19.83
N PHE A 14 -8.09 -36.35 -20.45
CA PHE A 14 -7.71 -35.26 -21.35
C PHE A 14 -7.08 -34.15 -20.50
N TYR A 15 -5.75 -34.09 -20.47
CA TYR A 15 -5.05 -32.89 -20.02
C TYR A 15 -5.33 -31.77 -21.01
N LEU A 16 -6.26 -30.87 -20.67
CA LEU A 16 -6.35 -29.57 -21.34
C LEU A 16 -5.01 -28.87 -21.11
N ARG A 17 -4.23 -28.70 -22.18
CA ARG A 17 -2.98 -27.94 -22.15
C ARG A 17 -3.34 -26.46 -22.07
N ALA A 18 -2.64 -25.74 -21.20
CA ALA A 18 -2.59 -24.29 -21.19
C ALA A 18 -2.40 -23.73 -22.61
N ALA A 19 -3.26 -22.81 -23.02
CA ALA A 19 -3.24 -22.16 -24.32
C ALA A 19 -2.79 -20.70 -24.20
N THR A 20 -2.10 -20.20 -25.23
CA THR A 20 -1.78 -18.77 -25.37
C THR A 20 -2.62 -18.18 -26.48
N PHE A 21 -3.52 -17.27 -26.13
CA PHE A 21 -4.37 -16.54 -27.05
C PHE A 21 -3.77 -15.17 -27.36
N TYR A 22 -3.62 -14.85 -28.64
CA TYR A 22 -3.11 -13.57 -29.13
C TYR A 22 -4.26 -12.72 -29.63
N VAL A 23 -4.23 -11.43 -29.31
CA VAL A 23 -5.30 -10.48 -29.61
C VAL A 23 -4.69 -9.21 -30.21
N SER A 24 -5.22 -8.76 -31.34
CA SER A 24 -4.76 -7.54 -32.02
C SER A 24 -5.93 -6.85 -32.72
N SER A 25 -6.25 -5.63 -32.32
CA SER A 25 -7.25 -4.82 -33.02
C SER A 25 -6.75 -4.31 -34.38
N SER A 26 -5.44 -4.17 -34.57
CA SER A 26 -4.83 -3.70 -35.83
C SER A 26 -4.63 -4.78 -36.88
N SER A 27 -4.47 -6.05 -36.48
CA SER A 27 -4.10 -7.15 -37.38
C SER A 27 -4.84 -8.46 -37.19
N GLY A 28 -5.71 -8.55 -36.18
CA GLY A 28 -6.47 -9.76 -35.89
C GLY A 28 -7.74 -9.94 -36.70
N ASN A 29 -8.28 -11.16 -36.65
CA ASN A 29 -9.58 -11.52 -37.21
C ASN A 29 -10.27 -12.51 -36.24
N ASN A 30 -11.54 -12.29 -35.92
CA ASN A 30 -12.27 -13.16 -34.98
C ASN A 30 -12.60 -14.56 -35.52
N ASN A 31 -12.36 -14.80 -36.82
CA ASN A 31 -12.37 -16.13 -37.44
C ASN A 31 -11.04 -16.88 -37.27
N ASN A 32 -9.96 -16.22 -36.84
CA ASN A 32 -8.72 -16.90 -36.49
C ASN A 32 -8.92 -17.76 -35.23
N ASN A 33 -8.02 -18.71 -35.00
CA ASN A 33 -8.04 -19.52 -33.77
C ASN A 33 -7.40 -18.80 -32.57
N GLY A 34 -6.70 -17.69 -32.79
CA GLY A 34 -6.03 -16.91 -31.74
C GLY A 34 -4.79 -17.58 -31.16
N LEU A 35 -4.35 -18.76 -31.63
CA LEU A 35 -3.27 -19.54 -31.00
C LEU A 35 -1.87 -19.14 -31.48
N SER A 36 -1.74 -18.09 -32.28
CA SER A 36 -0.45 -17.56 -32.72
C SER A 36 -0.53 -16.05 -32.97
N ALA A 37 0.62 -15.37 -32.83
CA ALA A 37 0.75 -13.95 -33.11
C ALA A 37 0.47 -13.59 -34.60
N GLN A 38 0.57 -14.55 -35.53
CA GLN A 38 0.24 -14.35 -36.94
C GLN A 38 -1.27 -14.40 -37.23
N PHE A 39 -2.01 -15.15 -36.41
CA PHE A 39 -3.46 -15.30 -36.53
C PHE A 39 -4.16 -14.95 -35.20
N PRO A 40 -4.04 -13.69 -34.71
CA PRO A 40 -4.66 -13.28 -33.46
C PRO A 40 -6.17 -13.06 -33.64
N PHE A 41 -6.93 -13.13 -32.54
CA PHE A 41 -8.28 -12.59 -32.47
C PHE A 41 -8.25 -11.07 -32.65
N ASN A 42 -9.38 -10.46 -33.01
CA ASN A 42 -9.45 -9.02 -33.26
C ASN A 42 -9.96 -8.21 -32.05
N SER A 43 -10.92 -8.73 -31.28
CA SER A 43 -11.69 -7.90 -30.34
C SER A 43 -11.96 -8.55 -28.98
N LEU A 44 -12.30 -7.71 -28.00
CA LEU A 44 -12.78 -8.14 -26.68
C LEU A 44 -14.09 -8.92 -26.78
N ASP A 45 -14.96 -8.60 -27.73
CA ASP A 45 -16.21 -9.36 -27.95
C ASP A 45 -15.94 -10.84 -28.20
N LYS A 46 -14.89 -11.17 -28.97
CA LYS A 46 -14.50 -12.55 -29.18
C LYS A 46 -14.05 -13.22 -27.88
N LEU A 47 -13.20 -12.55 -27.09
CA LEU A 47 -12.76 -13.05 -25.79
C LEU A 47 -13.93 -13.25 -24.82
N ASN A 48 -14.91 -12.34 -24.81
CA ASN A 48 -16.10 -12.42 -23.96
C ASN A 48 -17.01 -13.63 -24.28
N THR A 49 -16.81 -14.31 -25.42
CA THR A 49 -17.49 -15.58 -25.75
C THR A 49 -16.77 -16.82 -25.23
N MET A 50 -15.55 -16.66 -24.70
CA MET A 50 -14.68 -17.76 -24.28
C MET A 50 -14.73 -17.98 -22.77
N SER A 51 -14.33 -19.18 -22.37
CA SER A 51 -13.94 -19.51 -21.00
C SER A 51 -12.47 -19.90 -21.00
N PHE A 52 -11.76 -19.51 -19.95
CA PHE A 52 -10.33 -19.74 -19.77
C PHE A 52 -10.08 -20.76 -18.66
N TYR A 53 -8.97 -21.47 -18.76
CA TYR A 53 -8.59 -22.57 -17.89
C TYR A 53 -7.23 -22.33 -17.22
N PRO A 54 -6.87 -23.11 -16.18
CA PRO A 54 -5.58 -22.98 -15.52
C PRO A 54 -4.39 -22.99 -16.48
N GLY A 55 -3.56 -21.96 -16.38
CA GLY A 55 -2.36 -21.74 -17.18
C GLY A 55 -2.59 -21.00 -18.51
N ASP A 56 -3.84 -20.69 -18.88
CA ASP A 56 -4.11 -19.94 -20.10
C ASP A 56 -3.52 -18.52 -20.03
N SER A 57 -3.02 -18.04 -21.16
CA SER A 57 -2.49 -16.68 -21.31
C SER A 57 -3.24 -15.94 -22.42
N ILE A 58 -3.57 -14.67 -22.20
CA ILE A 58 -4.23 -13.77 -23.15
C ILE A 58 -3.28 -12.60 -23.38
N LEU A 59 -2.70 -12.53 -24.58
CA LEU A 59 -1.67 -11.57 -24.95
C LEU A 59 -2.24 -10.53 -25.91
N PHE A 60 -2.25 -9.27 -25.49
CA PHE A 60 -2.68 -8.12 -26.29
C PHE A 60 -1.49 -7.50 -27.02
N LYS A 61 -1.64 -7.18 -28.30
CA LYS A 61 -0.53 -6.63 -29.10
C LYS A 61 -0.16 -5.24 -28.61
N SER A 62 1.13 -5.00 -28.38
CA SER A 62 1.67 -3.70 -27.98
C SER A 62 1.16 -2.58 -28.89
N GLY A 63 0.69 -1.48 -28.27
CA GLY A 63 0.16 -0.29 -28.95
C GLY A 63 -1.24 -0.42 -29.55
N ASP A 64 -1.86 -1.61 -29.53
CA ASP A 64 -3.24 -1.77 -30.00
C ASP A 64 -4.26 -1.21 -28.99
N TYR A 65 -5.37 -0.71 -29.53
CA TYR A 65 -6.48 -0.14 -28.76
C TYR A 65 -7.69 -1.06 -28.80
N PHE A 66 -8.26 -1.38 -27.63
CA PHE A 66 -9.41 -2.25 -27.45
C PHE A 66 -10.52 -1.52 -26.71
N GLN A 67 -11.70 -1.44 -27.33
CA GLN A 67 -12.85 -0.73 -26.79
C GLN A 67 -13.88 -1.70 -26.22
N GLY A 68 -14.36 -1.44 -25.01
CA GLY A 68 -15.39 -2.23 -24.31
C GLY A 68 -14.88 -2.83 -22.99
N MET A 69 -15.76 -3.57 -22.31
CA MET A 69 -15.39 -4.31 -21.10
C MET A 69 -14.92 -5.71 -21.44
N PHE A 70 -13.80 -6.14 -20.86
CA PHE A 70 -13.38 -7.53 -20.87
C PHE A 70 -13.84 -8.22 -19.57
N TRP A 71 -14.76 -9.18 -19.70
CA TRP A 71 -15.18 -10.05 -18.60
C TRP A 71 -14.45 -11.38 -18.70
N ILE A 72 -13.49 -11.59 -17.80
CA ILE A 72 -12.71 -12.82 -17.72
C ILE A 72 -13.61 -13.89 -17.09
N LYS A 73 -13.81 -15.00 -17.82
CA LYS A 73 -14.64 -16.14 -17.39
C LYS A 73 -13.76 -17.36 -17.21
N GLY A 74 -13.61 -17.80 -15.96
CA GLY A 74 -12.78 -18.96 -15.61
C GLY A 74 -11.71 -18.60 -14.58
N SER A 75 -11.30 -19.59 -13.80
CA SER A 75 -10.28 -19.46 -12.77
C SER A 75 -9.01 -20.17 -13.19
N GLY A 76 -7.88 -19.62 -12.77
CA GLY A 76 -6.61 -20.31 -12.85
C GLY A 76 -6.47 -21.37 -11.75
N SER A 77 -5.23 -21.74 -11.44
CA SER A 77 -4.85 -22.37 -10.19
C SER A 77 -3.67 -21.63 -9.57
N PHE A 78 -3.37 -21.86 -8.30
CA PHE A 78 -2.21 -21.23 -7.64
C PHE A 78 -0.89 -21.41 -8.43
N GLN A 79 -0.65 -22.61 -8.98
CA GLN A 79 0.56 -22.90 -9.77
C GLN A 79 0.43 -22.53 -11.25
N GLN A 80 -0.79 -22.37 -11.76
CA GLN A 80 -1.08 -22.09 -13.17
C GLN A 80 -2.16 -21.01 -13.26
N PRO A 81 -1.84 -19.75 -12.92
CA PRO A 81 -2.80 -18.66 -13.01
C PRO A 81 -3.19 -18.39 -14.47
N ILE A 82 -4.34 -17.76 -14.67
CA ILE A 82 -4.67 -17.14 -15.95
C ILE A 82 -3.88 -15.83 -16.06
N ILE A 83 -3.20 -15.60 -17.18
CA ILE A 83 -2.32 -14.45 -17.37
C ILE A 83 -2.89 -13.54 -18.46
N LEU A 84 -3.11 -12.26 -18.14
CA LEU A 84 -3.30 -11.20 -19.13
C LEU A 84 -1.99 -10.43 -19.25
N ASP A 85 -1.46 -10.30 -20.46
CA ASP A 85 -0.21 -9.58 -20.71
C ASP A 85 -0.19 -8.97 -22.12
N SER A 86 0.95 -8.41 -22.51
CA SER A 86 1.22 -7.82 -23.81
C SER A 86 2.21 -8.67 -24.62
N TYR A 87 2.24 -8.47 -25.94
CA TYR A 87 3.27 -9.04 -26.81
C TYR A 87 3.70 -8.05 -27.91
N ALA A 88 4.86 -8.32 -28.53
CA ALA A 88 5.37 -7.60 -29.70
C ALA A 88 5.68 -6.10 -29.50
N GLY A 89 6.15 -5.68 -28.31
CA GLY A 89 6.65 -4.33 -28.08
C GLY A 89 6.65 -3.91 -26.61
N THR A 90 6.94 -2.64 -26.34
CA THR A 90 6.98 -2.05 -25.00
C THR A 90 5.87 -1.02 -24.73
N VAL A 91 5.16 -0.58 -25.77
CA VAL A 91 4.00 0.32 -25.64
C VAL A 91 2.83 -0.51 -25.13
N LYS A 92 2.25 -0.12 -23.99
CA LYS A 92 1.16 -0.90 -23.40
C LYS A 92 -0.05 -0.94 -24.35
N PRO A 93 -0.67 -2.12 -24.59
CA PRO A 93 -1.99 -2.17 -25.19
C PRO A 93 -3.01 -1.47 -24.30
N ILE A 94 -3.97 -0.79 -24.92
CA ILE A 94 -4.96 0.04 -24.24
C ILE A 94 -6.29 -0.72 -24.19
N ILE A 95 -6.82 -0.94 -22.99
CA ILE A 95 -8.19 -1.40 -22.75
C ILE A 95 -9.00 -0.21 -22.26
N ASN A 96 -9.81 0.37 -23.15
CA ASN A 96 -10.75 1.42 -22.80
C ASN A 96 -12.13 0.80 -22.53
N GLY A 97 -12.58 0.87 -21.29
CA GLY A 97 -13.87 0.33 -20.84
C GLY A 97 -15.09 0.96 -21.52
N ASN A 98 -14.94 2.04 -22.30
CA ASN A 98 -15.96 2.65 -23.16
C ASN A 98 -17.28 2.98 -22.44
N GLY A 99 -17.21 3.34 -21.16
CA GLY A 99 -18.40 3.64 -20.38
C GLY A 99 -19.18 2.39 -19.92
N TYR A 100 -18.63 1.17 -20.05
CA TYR A 100 -19.11 0.00 -19.32
C TYR A 100 -18.65 0.02 -17.86
N GLN A 101 -19.29 -0.74 -16.98
CA GLN A 101 -19.03 -0.75 -15.54
C GLN A 101 -17.53 -0.76 -15.19
N ALA A 102 -16.78 -1.65 -15.83
CA ALA A 102 -15.33 -1.79 -15.69
C ALA A 102 -14.68 -1.86 -17.07
N ALA A 103 -13.37 -1.65 -17.14
CA ALA A 103 -12.59 -2.04 -18.32
C ALA A 103 -12.26 -3.54 -18.25
N ILE A 104 -11.88 -4.03 -17.06
CA ILE A 104 -11.68 -5.46 -16.77
C ILE A 104 -12.57 -5.88 -15.60
N LEU A 105 -13.34 -6.95 -15.79
CA LEU A 105 -14.22 -7.52 -14.78
C LEU A 105 -13.84 -8.98 -14.49
N ILE A 106 -13.73 -9.30 -13.20
CA ILE A 106 -13.56 -10.64 -12.66
C ILE A 106 -14.71 -10.89 -11.68
N TYR A 107 -15.51 -11.93 -11.92
CA TYR A 107 -16.69 -12.24 -11.11
C TYR A 107 -16.65 -13.70 -10.66
N ASN A 108 -16.43 -13.94 -9.36
CA ASN A 108 -16.26 -15.29 -8.80
C ASN A 108 -15.20 -16.14 -9.53
N ASN A 109 -14.13 -15.49 -9.98
CA ASN A 109 -12.99 -16.13 -10.59
C ASN A 109 -11.70 -15.68 -9.91
N GLU A 110 -10.72 -16.57 -9.82
CA GLU A 110 -9.54 -16.43 -8.98
C GLU A 110 -8.28 -16.98 -9.66
N HIS A 111 -7.11 -16.77 -9.04
CA HIS A 111 -5.79 -17.10 -9.61
C HIS A 111 -5.55 -16.40 -10.96
N ILE A 112 -5.57 -15.06 -10.95
CA ILE A 112 -5.46 -14.24 -12.16
C ILE A 112 -4.32 -13.22 -12.01
N CYS A 113 -3.49 -13.14 -13.04
CA CYS A 113 -2.42 -12.15 -13.19
C CYS A 113 -2.77 -11.17 -14.32
N ILE A 114 -2.66 -9.87 -14.07
CA ILE A 114 -2.88 -8.81 -15.07
C ILE A 114 -1.63 -7.95 -15.14
N ASN A 115 -0.99 -7.93 -16.30
CA ASN A 115 0.31 -7.31 -16.51
C ASN A 115 0.33 -6.36 -17.70
N ASN A 116 1.13 -5.30 -17.61
CA ASN A 116 1.59 -4.53 -18.76
C ASN A 116 0.47 -3.87 -19.61
N LEU A 117 -0.68 -3.56 -19.03
CA LEU A 117 -1.82 -2.94 -19.72
C LEU A 117 -1.98 -1.46 -19.36
N GLU A 118 -2.45 -0.68 -20.32
CA GLU A 118 -3.03 0.65 -20.08
C GLU A 118 -4.56 0.50 -20.01
N ILE A 119 -5.18 1.11 -19.01
CA ILE A 119 -6.60 0.93 -18.69
C ILE A 119 -7.25 2.29 -18.43
N SER A 120 -8.30 2.59 -19.17
CA SER A 120 -9.10 3.80 -18.99
C SER A 120 -10.60 3.54 -19.10
N ASN A 121 -11.42 4.42 -18.53
CA ASN A 121 -12.88 4.24 -18.57
C ASN A 121 -13.65 5.53 -18.22
N ASP A 122 -13.66 6.48 -19.15
CA ASP A 122 -14.34 7.78 -19.02
C ASP A 122 -15.51 7.98 -20.00
N GLY A 123 -15.79 6.98 -20.84
CA GLY A 123 -16.82 7.05 -21.86
C GLY A 123 -18.25 7.18 -21.32
N LEU A 124 -19.16 7.63 -22.20
CA LEU A 124 -20.59 7.70 -21.90
C LEU A 124 -21.14 6.29 -21.61
N HIS A 125 -21.89 6.15 -20.51
CA HIS A 125 -22.50 4.87 -20.11
C HIS A 125 -23.65 4.41 -21.00
N LEU A 126 -24.09 5.27 -21.93
CA LEU A 126 -25.14 4.99 -22.90
C LEU A 126 -24.56 4.62 -24.26
N ASP A 127 -25.23 3.71 -24.97
CA ASP A 127 -25.02 3.41 -26.37
C ASP A 127 -25.67 4.47 -27.29
N SER A 128 -25.54 4.28 -28.62
CA SER A 128 -26.11 5.18 -29.62
C SER A 128 -27.64 5.26 -29.60
N SER A 129 -28.31 4.29 -28.98
CA SER A 129 -29.77 4.21 -28.85
C SER A 129 -30.25 4.76 -27.51
N GLY A 130 -29.35 5.24 -26.64
CA GLY A 130 -29.68 5.75 -25.32
C GLY A 130 -29.86 4.66 -24.25
N ASN A 131 -29.48 3.41 -24.52
CA ASN A 131 -29.54 2.33 -23.55
C ASN A 131 -28.23 2.24 -22.76
N ILE A 132 -28.32 1.76 -21.52
CA ILE A 132 -27.14 1.48 -20.70
C ILE A 132 -26.30 0.38 -21.35
N LYS A 133 -25.00 0.61 -21.47
CA LYS A 133 -24.02 -0.38 -21.94
C LYS A 133 -23.83 -1.49 -20.91
N THR A 134 -24.19 -2.72 -21.27
CA THR A 134 -23.98 -3.94 -20.46
C THR A 134 -23.48 -5.09 -21.34
N LEU A 135 -22.84 -6.09 -20.74
CA LEU A 135 -22.53 -7.35 -21.43
C LEU A 135 -23.65 -8.36 -21.19
N ASN A 136 -24.03 -9.09 -22.24
CA ASN A 136 -25.03 -10.15 -22.16
C ASN A 136 -24.61 -11.23 -21.16
N GLY A 137 -25.56 -11.71 -20.35
CA GLY A 137 -25.34 -12.69 -19.29
C GLY A 137 -24.80 -12.11 -17.98
N PHE A 138 -24.30 -10.87 -17.98
CA PHE A 138 -24.00 -10.15 -16.75
C PHE A 138 -25.27 -9.40 -16.31
N GLY A 139 -26.11 -10.06 -15.52
CA GLY A 139 -27.46 -9.61 -15.17
C GLY A 139 -27.57 -8.30 -14.38
N GLY A 140 -26.47 -7.61 -14.08
CA GLY A 140 -26.43 -6.33 -13.36
C GLY A 140 -27.00 -6.37 -11.93
N ALA A 141 -27.60 -7.47 -11.50
CA ALA A 141 -28.48 -7.54 -10.35
C ALA A 141 -27.75 -7.52 -9.00
N SER A 142 -26.47 -7.91 -8.93
CA SER A 142 -25.68 -7.74 -7.70
C SER A 142 -25.28 -6.28 -7.45
N ASN A 143 -25.59 -5.35 -8.37
CA ASN A 143 -25.67 -3.93 -8.05
C ASN A 143 -26.39 -3.16 -9.15
N PHE A 144 -27.59 -2.62 -8.91
CA PHE A 144 -28.22 -1.62 -9.80
C PHE A 144 -27.30 -0.40 -10.08
N TRP A 145 -26.25 -0.22 -9.28
CA TRP A 145 -25.16 0.73 -9.44
C TRP A 145 -24.14 0.36 -10.53
N GLY A 146 -24.10 -0.91 -10.93
CA GLY A 146 -23.11 -1.52 -11.80
C GLY A 146 -23.31 -1.35 -13.30
N SER A 147 -24.11 -0.38 -13.73
CA SER A 147 -24.30 -0.01 -15.13
C SER A 147 -23.15 0.82 -15.70
N GLY A 148 -22.19 1.23 -14.86
CA GLY A 148 -21.25 2.28 -15.24
C GLY A 148 -21.81 3.70 -15.10
N LYS A 149 -23.14 3.82 -14.94
CA LYS A 149 -23.82 5.10 -14.74
C LYS A 149 -23.35 5.79 -13.47
N ASN A 150 -23.50 5.11 -12.32
CA ASN A 150 -23.31 5.72 -11.00
C ASN A 150 -21.94 5.46 -10.38
N VAL A 151 -21.27 4.39 -10.80
CA VAL A 151 -19.93 4.01 -10.36
C VAL A 151 -19.15 3.46 -11.54
N ARG A 152 -17.84 3.66 -11.54
CA ARG A 152 -16.94 3.27 -12.63
C ARG A 152 -15.68 2.62 -12.10
N PHE A 153 -15.19 1.61 -12.82
CA PHE A 153 -13.96 0.91 -12.44
C PHE A 153 -12.97 0.81 -13.62
N GLY A 154 -11.68 0.84 -13.33
CA GLY A 154 -10.67 0.28 -14.23
C GLY A 154 -10.75 -1.24 -14.17
N VAL A 155 -10.34 -1.81 -13.03
CA VAL A 155 -10.45 -3.25 -12.72
C VAL A 155 -11.45 -3.47 -11.59
N LYS A 156 -12.39 -4.39 -11.76
CA LYS A 156 -13.32 -4.82 -10.70
C LYS A 156 -13.25 -6.32 -10.49
N VAL A 157 -13.03 -6.72 -9.23
CA VAL A 157 -13.05 -8.12 -8.78
C VAL A 157 -14.15 -8.29 -7.74
N ILE A 158 -15.01 -9.31 -7.92
CA ILE A 158 -16.16 -9.55 -7.07
C ILE A 158 -16.14 -10.98 -6.53
N ALA A 159 -16.17 -11.12 -5.19
CA ALA A 159 -16.35 -12.35 -4.45
C ALA A 159 -17.77 -12.39 -3.87
N ASP A 160 -18.68 -13.06 -4.56
CA ASP A 160 -20.13 -13.10 -4.27
C ASP A 160 -20.63 -14.50 -3.88
N LEU A 161 -20.09 -15.54 -4.51
CA LEU A 161 -20.51 -16.93 -4.26
C LEU A 161 -19.51 -17.71 -3.38
N SER A 162 -18.26 -17.28 -3.36
CA SER A 162 -17.19 -17.88 -2.56
C SER A 162 -16.11 -16.84 -2.25
N SER A 163 -15.27 -17.14 -1.26
CA SER A 163 -13.97 -16.47 -1.13
C SER A 163 -13.12 -16.69 -2.37
N LEU A 164 -12.25 -15.74 -2.67
CA LEU A 164 -11.36 -15.76 -3.83
C LEU A 164 -9.92 -15.50 -3.41
N GLU A 165 -8.95 -16.10 -4.09
CA GLU A 165 -7.54 -15.88 -3.78
C GLU A 165 -6.62 -15.68 -4.99
N ASN A 166 -5.40 -15.19 -4.73
CA ASN A 166 -4.30 -15.12 -5.68
C ASN A 166 -4.57 -14.18 -6.86
N PHE A 167 -4.44 -12.87 -6.62
CA PHE A 167 -4.53 -11.85 -7.66
C PHE A 167 -3.21 -11.09 -7.74
N GLN A 168 -2.65 -11.01 -8.95
CA GLN A 168 -1.43 -10.24 -9.21
C GLN A 168 -1.71 -9.15 -10.24
N LEU A 169 -1.51 -7.89 -9.88
CA LEU A 169 -1.71 -6.75 -10.77
C LEU A 169 -0.39 -5.98 -10.86
N ASN A 170 0.30 -6.08 -11.99
CA ASN A 170 1.66 -5.59 -12.14
C ASN A 170 1.87 -4.69 -13.36
N ASN A 171 2.59 -3.59 -13.19
CA ASN A 171 2.98 -2.68 -14.27
C ASN A 171 1.79 -2.20 -15.12
N LEU A 172 0.69 -1.87 -14.48
CA LEU A 172 -0.51 -1.30 -15.07
C LEU A 172 -0.43 0.22 -15.07
N TYR A 173 -0.92 0.84 -16.14
CA TYR A 173 -1.22 2.27 -16.17
C TYR A 173 -2.73 2.45 -16.18
N ILE A 174 -3.31 2.89 -15.06
CA ILE A 174 -4.76 3.06 -14.90
C ILE A 174 -5.07 4.54 -14.79
N HIS A 175 -5.87 5.08 -15.72
CA HIS A 175 -6.15 6.50 -15.75
C HIS A 175 -7.54 6.85 -16.28
N ASP A 176 -7.99 8.07 -15.98
CA ASP A 176 -9.24 8.63 -16.48
C ASP A 176 -10.44 7.69 -16.22
N ILE A 177 -10.69 7.44 -14.93
CA ILE A 177 -11.78 6.57 -14.49
C ILE A 177 -12.91 7.42 -13.94
N TYR A 178 -13.94 7.64 -14.76
CA TYR A 178 -15.06 8.52 -14.43
C TYR A 178 -16.41 7.92 -14.83
N PRO A 179 -17.40 7.94 -13.93
CA PRO A 179 -18.78 7.65 -14.31
C PRO A 179 -19.35 8.84 -15.11
N SER A 180 -20.45 8.61 -15.82
CA SER A 180 -21.22 9.65 -16.52
C SER A 180 -22.68 9.68 -16.06
N PRO A 181 -22.95 9.83 -14.75
CA PRO A 181 -24.29 9.67 -14.19
C PRO A 181 -25.22 10.79 -14.63
N THR A 182 -26.53 10.53 -14.54
CA THR A 182 -27.56 11.58 -14.67
C THR A 182 -27.66 12.44 -13.42
N ASP A 183 -27.21 11.94 -12.27
CA ASP A 183 -27.15 12.68 -11.00
C ASP A 183 -25.70 13.07 -10.70
N SER A 184 -25.46 14.38 -10.65
CA SER A 184 -24.14 14.96 -10.37
C SER A 184 -23.52 14.52 -9.03
N SER A 185 -24.33 14.10 -8.05
CA SER A 185 -23.85 13.56 -6.78
C SER A 185 -23.07 12.24 -6.91
N ASN A 186 -23.08 11.63 -8.09
CA ASN A 186 -22.34 10.40 -8.38
C ASN A 186 -21.15 10.61 -9.30
N ASN A 187 -20.92 11.83 -9.80
CA ASN A 187 -19.83 12.12 -10.77
C ASN A 187 -18.47 11.69 -10.25
N HIS A 188 -18.29 11.73 -8.93
CA HIS A 188 -17.05 11.42 -8.24
C HIS A 188 -16.81 9.95 -7.95
N LYS A 189 -17.63 9.01 -8.44
CA LYS A 189 -17.55 7.60 -8.05
C LYS A 189 -16.78 6.72 -9.05
N GLY A 190 -15.59 7.18 -9.44
CA GLY A 190 -14.67 6.43 -10.30
C GLY A 190 -13.51 5.84 -9.51
N TYR A 191 -13.21 4.55 -9.69
CA TYR A 191 -12.22 3.83 -8.89
C TYR A 191 -11.23 3.10 -9.80
N GLY A 192 -9.92 3.23 -9.57
CA GLY A 192 -8.92 2.52 -10.38
C GLY A 192 -9.09 1.00 -10.30
N ILE A 193 -8.96 0.44 -9.10
CA ILE A 193 -9.16 -0.99 -8.82
C ILE A 193 -10.13 -1.15 -7.65
N LYS A 194 -11.08 -2.08 -7.76
CA LYS A 194 -11.94 -2.47 -6.65
C LYS A 194 -11.99 -3.98 -6.46
N PHE A 195 -11.70 -4.41 -5.22
CA PHE A 195 -12.02 -5.74 -4.71
C PHE A 195 -13.25 -5.63 -3.82
N GLU A 196 -14.34 -6.30 -4.19
CA GLU A 196 -15.63 -6.24 -3.48
C GLU A 196 -16.04 -7.65 -3.04
N SER A 197 -16.09 -7.88 -1.73
CA SER A 197 -16.60 -9.14 -1.18
C SER A 197 -18.00 -8.95 -0.62
N LEU A 198 -18.90 -9.89 -0.92
CA LEU A 198 -20.28 -9.89 -0.47
C LEU A 198 -20.50 -11.10 0.44
N SER A 199 -20.66 -10.85 1.74
CA SER A 199 -20.98 -11.88 2.72
C SER A 199 -22.46 -11.85 3.09
N ASP A 200 -23.04 -13.01 3.36
CA ASP A 200 -24.39 -13.16 3.92
C ASP A 200 -24.30 -13.89 5.26
N THR A 201 -24.30 -13.11 6.32
CA THR A 201 -24.15 -13.59 7.69
C THR A 201 -25.37 -14.36 8.18
N SER A 202 -26.56 -14.12 7.60
CA SER A 202 -27.77 -14.86 7.93
C SER A 202 -27.69 -16.32 7.49
N ASN A 203 -26.92 -16.58 6.43
CA ASN A 203 -26.65 -17.91 5.89
C ASN A 203 -25.26 -18.45 6.22
N SER A 204 -24.51 -17.77 7.12
CA SER A 204 -23.12 -18.11 7.46
C SER A 204 -22.17 -18.18 6.25
N LEU A 205 -22.42 -17.37 5.22
CA LEU A 205 -21.59 -17.24 4.04
C LEU A 205 -20.65 -16.04 4.21
N TYR A 206 -19.35 -16.29 4.35
CA TYR A 206 -18.35 -15.26 4.57
C TYR A 206 -17.34 -15.25 3.43
N ASN A 207 -17.58 -14.39 2.45
CA ASN A 207 -16.69 -14.26 1.30
C ASN A 207 -15.60 -13.22 1.58
N THR A 208 -14.36 -13.63 1.36
CA THR A 208 -13.16 -12.82 1.56
C THR A 208 -12.21 -12.94 0.37
N PHE A 209 -11.25 -12.03 0.32
CA PHE A 209 -10.09 -12.14 -0.55
C PHE A 209 -8.86 -12.61 0.21
N SER A 210 -7.98 -13.35 -0.45
CA SER A 210 -6.63 -13.52 0.05
C SER A 210 -5.53 -13.51 -1.02
N ASN A 211 -4.30 -13.22 -0.62
CA ASN A 211 -3.13 -13.20 -1.50
C ASN A 211 -3.30 -12.23 -2.68
N ILE A 212 -3.46 -10.94 -2.38
CA ILE A 212 -3.53 -9.86 -3.37
C ILE A 212 -2.16 -9.17 -3.43
N GLU A 213 -1.54 -9.15 -4.61
CA GLU A 213 -0.27 -8.48 -4.87
C GLU A 213 -0.46 -7.41 -5.96
N ILE A 214 -0.25 -6.15 -5.60
CA ILE A 214 -0.40 -5.00 -6.49
C ILE A 214 0.94 -4.29 -6.54
N THR A 215 1.63 -4.37 -7.68
CA THR A 215 3.02 -3.92 -7.78
C THR A 215 3.29 -3.06 -9.01
N ASN A 216 4.18 -2.07 -8.88
CA ASN A 216 4.70 -1.27 -10.01
C ASN A 216 3.61 -0.57 -10.85
N ASN A 217 2.44 -0.29 -10.28
CA ASN A 217 1.32 0.31 -11.00
C ASN A 217 1.36 1.84 -10.92
N ASN A 218 0.97 2.51 -11.99
CA ASN A 218 0.70 3.95 -12.00
C ASN A 218 -0.81 4.17 -12.12
N ILE A 219 -1.42 4.76 -11.10
CA ILE A 219 -2.86 5.00 -11.02
C ILE A 219 -3.10 6.50 -10.89
N THR A 220 -3.75 7.10 -11.87
CA THR A 220 -3.98 8.55 -11.90
C THR A 220 -5.38 8.93 -12.34
N LYS A 221 -5.85 10.14 -12.01
CA LYS A 221 -7.12 10.69 -12.50
C LYS A 221 -8.33 9.76 -12.30
N THR A 222 -8.55 9.36 -11.05
CA THR A 222 -9.76 8.62 -10.65
C THR A 222 -10.76 9.58 -10.02
N GLY A 223 -12.06 9.36 -10.20
CA GLY A 223 -13.08 10.20 -9.56
C GLY A 223 -13.05 10.13 -8.02
N HIS A 224 -12.75 8.96 -7.47
CA HIS A 224 -12.68 8.65 -6.04
C HIS A 224 -11.33 7.99 -5.69
N TYR A 225 -11.33 6.69 -5.37
CA TYR A 225 -10.12 6.03 -4.88
C TYR A 225 -9.25 5.49 -6.01
N GLY A 226 -7.95 5.42 -5.77
CA GLY A 226 -7.06 4.62 -6.61
C GLY A 226 -7.44 3.14 -6.50
N ILE A 227 -7.38 2.60 -5.28
CA ILE A 227 -7.67 1.20 -4.96
C ILE A 227 -8.58 1.12 -3.74
N TRP A 228 -9.62 0.31 -3.83
CA TRP A 228 -10.55 0.05 -2.74
C TRP A 228 -10.76 -1.45 -2.51
N ILE A 229 -10.42 -1.94 -1.33
CA ILE A 229 -10.84 -3.26 -0.87
C ILE A 229 -12.04 -3.04 0.04
N LYS A 230 -13.18 -3.61 -0.33
CA LYS A 230 -14.44 -3.40 0.37
C LYS A 230 -15.13 -4.71 0.67
N SER A 231 -15.33 -4.97 1.96
CA SER A 231 -16.22 -6.04 2.41
C SER A 231 -17.62 -5.50 2.70
N LEU A 232 -18.62 -6.20 2.18
CA LEU A 232 -20.04 -5.98 2.40
C LEU A 232 -20.61 -7.17 3.18
N GLY A 233 -21.57 -6.90 4.06
CA GLY A 233 -22.24 -7.93 4.88
C GLY A 233 -21.52 -8.28 6.19
N LEU A 234 -20.23 -7.94 6.36
CA LEU A 234 -19.46 -8.23 7.58
C LEU A 234 -19.59 -7.18 8.69
N ASN A 235 -20.62 -6.31 8.66
CA ASN A 235 -20.76 -5.22 9.65
C ASN A 235 -20.81 -5.78 11.08
N GLY A 236 -19.95 -5.28 11.97
CA GLY A 236 -19.86 -5.73 13.37
C GLY A 236 -19.21 -7.10 13.57
N ILE A 237 -18.66 -7.73 12.52
CA ILE A 237 -17.94 -9.01 12.62
C ILE A 237 -16.44 -8.75 12.48
N ASP A 238 -15.73 -8.75 13.61
CA ASP A 238 -14.30 -8.44 13.64
C ASP A 238 -13.40 -9.65 13.30
N SER A 239 -13.86 -10.88 13.56
CA SER A 239 -13.07 -12.11 13.42
C SER A 239 -12.76 -12.52 11.96
N ILE A 240 -13.38 -11.87 10.96
CA ILE A 240 -13.27 -12.22 9.55
C ILE A 240 -12.83 -11.01 8.74
N LYS A 241 -11.70 -11.15 8.04
CA LYS A 241 -11.08 -10.10 7.22
C LYS A 241 -10.52 -10.70 5.92
N ASN A 242 -10.38 -9.87 4.88
CA ASN A 242 -9.54 -10.17 3.73
C ASN A 242 -8.09 -10.31 4.20
N ASN A 243 -7.26 -11.17 3.61
CA ASN A 243 -5.96 -11.50 4.20
C ASN A 243 -4.79 -11.47 3.21
N LYS A 244 -3.62 -11.00 3.66
CA LYS A 244 -2.38 -10.96 2.86
C LYS A 244 -2.55 -10.10 1.61
N ILE A 245 -2.44 -8.78 1.83
CA ILE A 245 -2.54 -7.76 0.79
C ILE A 245 -1.23 -7.01 0.74
N GLU A 246 -0.57 -7.00 -0.41
CA GLU A 246 0.69 -6.31 -0.64
C GLU A 246 0.51 -5.24 -1.73
N LEU A 247 0.85 -4.00 -1.40
CA LEU A 247 0.91 -2.87 -2.33
C LEU A 247 2.35 -2.33 -2.34
N ARG A 248 3.07 -2.52 -3.45
CA ARG A 248 4.50 -2.20 -3.53
C ARG A 248 4.88 -1.41 -4.77
N ASN A 249 5.75 -0.41 -4.62
CA ASN A 249 6.31 0.35 -5.75
C ASN A 249 5.25 1.00 -6.66
N CYS A 250 4.08 1.36 -6.12
CA CYS A 250 3.00 1.97 -6.89
C CYS A 250 3.03 3.49 -6.81
N ASN A 251 2.61 4.15 -7.89
CA ASN A 251 2.44 5.59 -7.97
C ASN A 251 0.96 5.94 -8.04
N PHE A 252 0.50 6.84 -7.18
CA PHE A 252 -0.84 7.40 -7.17
C PHE A 252 -0.75 8.90 -7.38
N GLU A 253 -1.35 9.40 -8.45
CA GLU A 253 -1.32 10.82 -8.79
C GLU A 253 -2.71 11.36 -9.10
N TYR A 254 -3.11 12.45 -8.47
CA TYR A 254 -4.39 13.11 -8.78
C TYR A 254 -5.61 12.17 -8.65
N THR A 255 -5.67 11.38 -7.59
CA THR A 255 -6.90 10.64 -7.24
C THR A 255 -7.88 11.62 -6.60
N GLY A 256 -9.16 11.58 -7.02
CA GLY A 256 -10.17 12.51 -6.51
C GLY A 256 -10.47 12.32 -5.02
N GLY A 257 -10.23 11.11 -4.50
CA GLY A 257 -10.13 10.80 -3.08
C GLY A 257 -8.80 10.12 -2.75
N SER A 258 -8.82 9.16 -1.83
CA SER A 258 -7.63 8.46 -1.38
C SER A 258 -6.98 7.52 -2.40
N GLY A 259 -5.67 7.31 -2.28
CA GLY A 259 -4.95 6.37 -3.15
C GLY A 259 -5.31 4.93 -2.84
N PHE A 260 -5.19 4.50 -1.57
CA PHE A 260 -5.48 3.13 -1.15
C PHE A 260 -6.28 3.06 0.15
N VAL A 261 -7.36 2.27 0.13
CA VAL A 261 -8.24 2.04 1.29
C VAL A 261 -8.48 0.55 1.49
N PRO A 262 -7.73 -0.12 2.39
CA PRO A 262 -8.06 -1.46 2.86
C PRO A 262 -9.13 -1.40 3.95
N ASN A 263 -10.33 -1.92 3.66
CA ASN A 263 -11.36 -2.16 4.66
C ASN A 263 -11.40 -3.63 5.06
N LYS A 264 -11.58 -3.93 6.35
CA LYS A 264 -11.70 -5.31 6.87
C LYS A 264 -10.64 -6.22 6.30
N SER A 265 -9.38 -5.81 6.50
CA SER A 265 -8.23 -6.48 5.92
C SER A 265 -7.21 -6.82 7.01
N SER A 266 -6.53 -7.95 6.88
CA SER A 266 -5.48 -8.42 7.78
C SER A 266 -4.18 -8.69 7.03
N ASN A 267 -3.05 -8.44 7.67
CA ASN A 267 -1.71 -8.65 7.11
C ASN A 267 -1.54 -7.84 5.82
N VAL A 268 -1.60 -6.51 5.97
CA VAL A 268 -1.50 -5.55 4.86
C VAL A 268 -0.12 -4.91 4.90
N LEU A 269 0.60 -4.98 3.78
CA LEU A 269 1.87 -4.29 3.58
C LEU A 269 1.71 -3.24 2.49
N VAL A 270 2.04 -1.99 2.81
CA VAL A 270 2.14 -0.88 1.86
C VAL A 270 3.55 -0.35 1.90
N GLU A 271 4.34 -0.55 0.84
CA GLU A 271 5.72 -0.07 0.84
C GLU A 271 6.21 0.50 -0.48
N ASN A 272 7.15 1.44 -0.36
CA ASN A 272 7.82 2.10 -1.48
C ASN A 272 6.84 2.74 -2.48
N CYS A 273 5.65 3.13 -2.02
CA CYS A 273 4.64 3.77 -2.85
C CYS A 273 4.71 5.29 -2.73
N VAL A 274 4.26 5.97 -3.78
CA VAL A 274 4.11 7.43 -3.84
C VAL A 274 2.63 7.76 -3.96
N PHE A 275 2.14 8.58 -3.04
CA PHE A 275 0.80 9.13 -3.06
C PHE A 275 0.93 10.64 -3.19
N ASN A 276 0.55 11.20 -4.32
CA ASN A 276 0.73 12.61 -4.62
C ASN A 276 -0.58 13.23 -5.15
N HIS A 277 -1.01 14.34 -4.57
CA HIS A 277 -2.27 14.99 -4.93
C HIS A 277 -3.50 14.08 -4.78
N THR A 278 -3.59 13.33 -3.69
CA THR A 278 -4.86 12.67 -3.35
C THR A 278 -5.90 13.70 -2.92
N GLY A 279 -7.18 13.44 -3.14
CA GLY A 279 -8.22 14.45 -2.93
C GLY A 279 -8.24 15.55 -3.98
N SER A 280 -7.68 15.30 -5.18
CA SER A 280 -7.53 16.30 -6.23
C SER A 280 -8.86 16.86 -6.74
N ASP A 281 -8.80 18.05 -7.31
CA ASP A 281 -9.92 18.76 -7.92
C ASP A 281 -9.64 19.20 -9.38
N ILE A 282 -8.60 18.64 -10.03
CA ILE A 282 -8.21 18.98 -11.40
C ILE A 282 -9.28 18.64 -12.45
N ASP A 283 -10.22 17.76 -12.11
CA ASP A 283 -11.42 17.46 -12.89
C ASP A 283 -12.66 17.67 -12.01
N SER A 284 -13.72 18.24 -12.59
CA SER A 284 -14.97 18.55 -11.88
C SER A 284 -15.70 17.31 -11.35
N ARG A 285 -15.36 16.13 -11.88
CA ARG A 285 -15.85 14.81 -11.48
C ARG A 285 -14.99 14.16 -10.40
N MET A 286 -14.08 14.88 -9.74
CA MET A 286 -13.32 14.34 -8.61
C MET A 286 -14.02 14.61 -7.26
N TRP A 287 -13.75 13.76 -6.26
CA TRP A 287 -14.34 13.86 -4.92
C TRP A 287 -13.80 15.03 -4.08
N LYS A 288 -12.62 15.56 -4.40
CA LYS A 288 -11.99 16.73 -3.77
C LYS A 288 -11.70 16.55 -2.27
N ARG A 289 -11.47 15.32 -1.84
CA ARG A 289 -11.14 14.97 -0.44
C ARG A 289 -10.48 13.61 -0.35
N GLY A 290 -9.24 13.54 0.11
CA GLY A 290 -8.62 12.23 0.31
C GLY A 290 -7.24 12.29 0.92
N SER A 291 -7.01 11.39 1.89
CA SER A 291 -5.66 11.09 2.40
C SER A 291 -4.93 10.14 1.46
N GLY A 292 -3.61 10.02 1.53
CA GLY A 292 -2.85 9.08 0.69
C GLY A 292 -3.33 7.64 0.85
N MET A 293 -3.33 7.14 2.09
CA MET A 293 -3.99 5.89 2.46
C MET A 293 -4.58 5.92 3.86
N TRP A 294 -5.50 5.01 4.14
CA TRP A 294 -6.03 4.78 5.49
C TRP A 294 -6.65 3.39 5.62
N PRO A 295 -6.27 2.59 6.65
CA PRO A 295 -6.93 1.34 6.99
C PRO A 295 -8.16 1.61 7.84
N PHE A 296 -9.20 0.82 7.59
CA PHE A 296 -10.45 0.88 8.35
C PHE A 296 -10.88 -0.52 8.77
N ASP A 297 -11.07 -0.73 10.08
CA ASP A 297 -11.44 -2.03 10.65
C ASP A 297 -10.45 -3.13 10.23
N SER A 298 -9.14 -2.86 10.31
CA SER A 298 -8.09 -3.73 9.77
C SER A 298 -7.07 -4.16 10.83
N LYS A 299 -6.35 -5.25 10.56
CA LYS A 299 -5.41 -5.87 11.51
C LYS A 299 -4.03 -6.08 10.90
N ASN A 300 -2.96 -5.87 11.67
CA ASN A 300 -1.57 -6.09 11.22
C ASN A 300 -1.28 -5.33 9.91
N VAL A 301 -1.37 -4.00 9.97
CA VAL A 301 -1.10 -3.13 8.82
C VAL A 301 0.24 -2.45 9.01
N VAL A 302 1.13 -2.62 8.04
CA VAL A 302 2.42 -1.92 8.00
C VAL A 302 2.46 -1.04 6.76
N ALA A 303 2.56 0.27 6.96
CA ALA A 303 2.88 1.20 5.88
C ALA A 303 4.29 1.73 6.08
N GLN A 304 5.21 1.43 5.16
CA GLN A 304 6.61 1.80 5.30
C GLN A 304 7.31 2.29 4.04
N ASN A 305 8.28 3.18 4.19
CA ASN A 305 9.08 3.72 3.07
C ASN A 305 8.24 4.39 1.97
N ASN A 306 7.05 4.91 2.31
CA ASN A 306 6.17 5.59 1.36
C ASN A 306 6.41 7.10 1.36
N LYS A 307 5.99 7.76 0.27
CA LYS A 307 5.89 9.22 0.17
C LYS A 307 4.44 9.64 0.08
N PHE A 308 4.00 10.48 1.02
CA PHE A 308 2.66 11.03 1.06
C PHE A 308 2.71 12.54 0.87
N MET A 309 2.25 13.04 -0.27
CA MET A 309 2.51 14.41 -0.70
C MET A 309 1.25 15.10 -1.21
N ASN A 310 1.08 16.37 -0.84
CA ASN A 310 0.08 17.24 -1.44
C ASN A 310 -1.37 16.71 -1.36
N ALA A 311 -1.76 16.01 -0.29
CA ALA A 311 -3.16 15.62 -0.09
C ALA A 311 -4.05 16.86 0.09
N HIS A 312 -5.25 16.82 -0.50
CA HIS A 312 -6.20 17.93 -0.56
C HIS A 312 -7.57 17.53 -0.01
N GLY A 313 -8.25 18.47 0.65
CA GLY A 313 -9.65 18.35 1.00
C GLY A 313 -10.06 19.12 2.26
N PRO A 314 -11.35 19.50 2.35
CA PRO A 314 -11.87 20.33 3.43
C PRO A 314 -11.93 19.63 4.81
N GLN A 315 -11.67 18.32 4.84
CA GLN A 315 -11.64 17.44 6.02
C GLN A 315 -10.67 16.27 5.74
N ASP A 316 -10.25 15.55 6.77
CA ASP A 316 -9.23 14.48 6.71
C ASP A 316 -7.99 14.96 5.95
N SER A 317 -7.64 14.32 4.82
CA SER A 317 -6.62 14.76 3.84
C SER A 317 -5.22 14.84 4.43
N TYR A 318 -4.91 13.89 5.32
CA TYR A 318 -3.58 13.66 5.86
C TYR A 318 -2.73 12.90 4.84
N GLY A 319 -1.40 12.91 5.02
CA GLY A 319 -0.54 12.06 4.19
C GLY A 319 -1.00 10.59 4.24
N ALA A 320 -1.20 10.07 5.44
CA ALA A 320 -1.97 8.87 5.72
C ALA A 320 -2.66 9.04 7.08
N HIS A 321 -3.73 8.31 7.36
CA HIS A 321 -4.34 8.30 8.69
C HIS A 321 -4.78 6.89 9.13
N ILE A 322 -4.99 6.71 10.42
CA ILE A 322 -5.53 5.47 11.01
C ILE A 322 -6.98 5.74 11.37
N ASP A 323 -7.91 5.16 10.61
CA ASP A 323 -9.35 5.23 10.86
C ASP A 323 -9.69 4.41 12.12
N PHE A 324 -10.97 4.14 12.41
CA PHE A 324 -11.37 3.41 13.60
C PHE A 324 -11.40 1.88 13.44
N GLY A 325 -11.35 1.17 14.56
CA GLY A 325 -11.55 -0.29 14.62
C GLY A 325 -10.32 -1.11 14.22
N ASN A 326 -9.11 -0.54 14.23
CA ASN A 326 -7.91 -1.23 13.78
C ASN A 326 -7.12 -1.88 14.92
N GLU A 327 -6.34 -2.92 14.60
CA GLU A 327 -5.45 -3.61 15.53
C GLU A 327 -4.05 -3.76 14.92
N ASN A 328 -2.99 -3.43 15.67
CA ASN A 328 -1.60 -3.59 15.24
C ASN A 328 -1.27 -2.85 13.93
N VAL A 329 -1.54 -1.54 13.88
CA VAL A 329 -1.21 -0.68 12.73
C VAL A 329 0.03 0.16 13.01
N VAL A 330 1.01 0.11 12.13
CA VAL A 330 2.20 0.96 12.24
C VAL A 330 2.50 1.65 10.91
N PHE A 331 2.60 2.98 10.97
CA PHE A 331 3.17 3.77 9.88
C PHE A 331 4.61 4.14 10.28
N GLN A 332 5.58 3.63 9.53
CA GLN A 332 7.00 3.80 9.84
C GLN A 332 7.87 4.15 8.64
N TYR A 333 8.91 4.94 8.83
CA TYR A 333 9.87 5.24 7.74
C TYR A 333 9.24 5.94 6.53
N ASN A 334 8.10 6.61 6.72
CA ASN A 334 7.42 7.33 5.64
C ASN A 334 7.83 8.81 5.62
N PHE A 335 7.79 9.41 4.43
CA PHE A 335 7.99 10.83 4.23
C PHE A 335 6.66 11.49 3.88
N SER A 336 6.24 12.46 4.67
CA SER A 336 5.00 13.21 4.50
C SER A 336 5.34 14.67 4.19
N TYR A 337 4.75 15.22 3.13
CA TYR A 337 5.08 16.56 2.64
C TYR A 337 3.85 17.33 2.18
N ASN A 338 3.63 18.50 2.77
CA ASN A 338 2.68 19.49 2.28
C ASN A 338 1.27 18.92 2.11
N ASN A 339 0.75 18.19 3.10
CA ASN A 339 -0.63 17.68 3.11
C ASN A 339 -1.57 18.65 3.83
N GLU A 340 -2.78 18.88 3.30
CA GLU A 340 -3.75 19.82 3.89
C GLU A 340 -4.14 19.45 5.31
N GLY A 341 -4.43 18.17 5.53
CA GLY A 341 -4.97 17.65 6.77
C GLY A 341 -4.01 17.71 7.93
N GLY A 342 -2.76 17.33 7.69
CA GLY A 342 -1.81 17.14 8.76
C GLY A 342 -0.92 15.93 8.59
N PHE A 343 -0.23 15.62 9.68
CA PHE A 343 0.68 14.49 9.75
C PHE A 343 0.05 13.26 10.42
N VAL A 344 -0.34 13.35 11.69
CA VAL A 344 -0.97 12.23 12.41
C VAL A 344 -2.46 12.48 12.62
N GLU A 345 -3.26 11.55 12.12
CA GLU A 345 -4.66 11.36 12.53
C GLU A 345 -4.87 9.90 12.94
N ILE A 346 -5.37 9.73 14.16
CA ILE A 346 -5.77 8.43 14.73
C ILE A 346 -7.17 8.61 15.32
N LEU A 347 -8.13 7.82 14.82
CA LEU A 347 -9.50 7.80 15.33
C LEU A 347 -9.66 6.80 16.50
N GLY A 348 -10.90 6.55 16.92
CA GLY A 348 -11.21 5.71 18.08
C GLY A 348 -11.16 4.21 17.81
N ASP A 349 -11.43 3.41 18.83
CA ASP A 349 -11.57 1.94 18.74
C ASP A 349 -10.33 1.24 18.14
N ASN A 350 -9.14 1.79 18.36
CA ASN A 350 -7.90 1.21 17.87
C ASN A 350 -7.14 0.50 18.99
N ILE A 351 -6.47 -0.60 18.67
CA ILE A 351 -5.61 -1.35 19.58
C ILE A 351 -4.20 -1.38 19.00
N ASN A 352 -3.21 -0.86 19.74
CA ASN A 352 -1.79 -0.92 19.38
C ASN A 352 -1.52 -0.32 17.99
N CYS A 353 -1.90 0.94 17.81
CA CYS A 353 -1.85 1.64 16.52
C CYS A 353 -1.08 2.96 16.63
N GLY A 354 -0.24 3.28 15.64
CA GLY A 354 0.61 4.46 15.76
C GLY A 354 1.63 4.73 14.66
N TYR A 355 2.45 5.75 14.92
CA TYR A 355 3.43 6.31 13.99
C TYR A 355 4.82 6.30 14.61
N ARG A 356 5.83 5.82 13.87
CA ARG A 356 7.23 5.90 14.31
C ARG A 356 8.25 6.16 13.22
N TYR A 357 9.33 6.88 13.51
CA TYR A 357 10.44 7.09 12.55
C TYR A 357 9.98 7.64 11.18
N ASN A 358 8.95 8.48 11.17
CA ASN A 358 8.54 9.18 9.95
C ASN A 358 9.09 10.61 9.95
N ILE A 359 9.19 11.20 8.76
CA ILE A 359 9.50 12.61 8.58
C ILE A 359 8.27 13.30 8.01
N SER A 360 7.85 14.40 8.63
CA SER A 360 6.76 15.26 8.18
C SER A 360 7.26 16.67 7.91
N VAL A 361 6.82 17.25 6.80
CA VAL A 361 7.30 18.55 6.34
C VAL A 361 6.13 19.38 5.83
N ASN A 362 5.85 20.49 6.51
CA ASN A 362 4.81 21.46 6.15
C ASN A 362 3.41 20.83 5.98
N ASP A 363 3.14 19.74 6.69
CA ASP A 363 1.80 19.18 6.78
C ASP A 363 0.89 20.05 7.68
N GLY A 364 -0.41 20.00 7.41
CA GLY A 364 -1.44 20.67 8.20
C GLY A 364 -1.66 22.13 7.81
N TYR A 365 -1.49 22.47 6.53
CA TYR A 365 -1.70 23.82 6.06
C TYR A 365 -3.17 24.23 5.91
N ARG A 366 -4.13 23.30 6.08
CA ARG A 366 -5.55 23.61 5.98
C ARG A 366 -5.94 24.67 7.00
N VAL A 367 -6.63 25.70 6.50
CA VAL A 367 -7.28 26.73 7.31
C VAL A 367 -8.72 26.29 7.57
N ASP A 368 -9.22 26.54 8.79
CA ASP A 368 -10.64 26.35 9.07
C ASP A 368 -11.46 27.45 8.37
N PRO A 369 -12.46 27.10 7.53
CA PRO A 369 -13.22 28.11 6.77
C PRO A 369 -14.05 29.05 7.67
N ASN A 370 -14.37 28.63 8.89
CA ASN A 370 -15.09 29.42 9.87
C ASN A 370 -14.15 30.01 10.94
N ASN A 371 -12.83 29.79 10.80
CA ASN A 371 -11.82 30.15 11.78
C ASN A 371 -12.10 29.56 13.18
N ASN A 372 -12.76 28.39 13.22
CA ASN A 372 -13.02 27.65 14.46
C ASN A 372 -11.78 26.85 14.84
N GLN A 373 -11.30 27.07 16.06
CA GLN A 373 -10.20 26.29 16.61
C GLN A 373 -10.63 24.83 16.84
N TRP A 374 -9.73 23.87 16.61
CA TRP A 374 -9.96 22.43 16.86
C TRP A 374 -10.99 21.72 15.98
N ASP A 375 -11.60 22.41 15.01
CA ASP A 375 -12.56 21.82 14.07
C ASP A 375 -11.83 21.32 12.81
N LYS A 376 -11.78 22.09 11.73
CA LYS A 376 -11.24 21.63 10.44
C LYS A 376 -9.80 22.05 10.18
N LYS A 377 -9.20 22.91 10.99
CA LYS A 377 -7.82 23.35 10.77
C LYS A 377 -6.84 22.17 10.72
N GLY A 378 -5.76 22.28 9.94
CA GLY A 378 -4.75 21.23 9.84
C GLY A 378 -4.04 20.94 11.17
N LYS A 379 -3.48 19.73 11.31
CA LYS A 379 -2.97 19.21 12.59
C LYS A 379 -1.56 18.62 12.46
N ILE A 380 -0.71 18.86 13.45
CA ILE A 380 0.52 18.06 13.63
C ILE A 380 0.09 16.69 14.16
N PHE A 381 -0.60 16.70 15.31
CA PHE A 381 -1.21 15.51 15.91
C PHE A 381 -2.70 15.74 16.17
N TRP A 382 -3.50 14.78 15.73
CA TRP A 382 -4.90 14.64 16.06
C TRP A 382 -5.18 13.21 16.54
N VAL A 383 -5.58 13.08 17.80
CA VAL A 383 -6.01 11.80 18.38
C VAL A 383 -7.45 11.96 18.88
N GLY A 384 -8.35 11.21 18.24
CA GLY A 384 -9.78 11.27 18.49
C GLY A 384 -10.34 9.91 18.93
N ASN A 385 -11.61 9.91 19.37
CA ASN A 385 -12.36 8.72 19.76
C ASN A 385 -13.61 8.49 18.89
N PHE A 386 -13.57 8.99 17.64
CA PHE A 386 -14.61 8.75 16.66
C PHE A 386 -14.58 7.28 16.21
N CYS A 387 -15.72 6.60 16.25
CA CYS A 387 -15.86 5.21 15.83
C CYS A 387 -17.16 5.00 15.04
N GLY A 388 -17.43 5.92 14.10
CA GLY A 388 -18.63 5.93 13.26
C GLY A 388 -19.77 6.84 13.78
N ASN A 389 -20.95 6.66 13.20
CA ASN A 389 -22.10 7.56 13.40
C ASN A 389 -22.88 7.31 14.71
N ASN A 390 -22.42 6.40 15.55
CA ASN A 390 -23.06 6.15 16.85
C ASN A 390 -22.68 7.29 17.83
N GLN A 391 -23.59 7.61 18.75
CA GLN A 391 -23.31 8.61 19.79
C GLN A 391 -22.21 8.15 20.77
N THR A 392 -21.95 6.84 20.83
CA THR A 392 -20.91 6.23 21.65
C THR A 392 -19.54 6.52 21.06
N ARG A 393 -18.67 7.15 21.87
CA ARG A 393 -17.25 7.32 21.56
C ARG A 393 -16.46 6.11 22.05
N CYS A 394 -15.45 5.71 21.29
CA CYS A 394 -14.67 4.51 21.57
C CYS A 394 -13.21 4.90 21.84
N PRO A 395 -12.73 4.83 23.09
CA PRO A 395 -11.32 5.04 23.38
C PRO A 395 -10.47 3.93 22.75
N SER A 396 -9.23 4.27 22.41
CA SER A 396 -8.24 3.34 21.89
C SER A 396 -7.37 2.77 23.01
N THR A 397 -6.63 1.71 22.75
CA THR A 397 -5.62 1.16 23.67
C THR A 397 -4.26 1.08 23.00
N GLY A 398 -3.18 1.50 23.66
CA GLY A 398 -1.83 1.44 23.11
C GLY A 398 -1.62 2.34 21.89
N THR A 399 -2.21 3.54 21.87
CA THR A 399 -1.93 4.52 20.81
C THR A 399 -0.50 5.05 20.97
N PHE A 400 0.30 5.06 19.90
CA PHE A 400 1.69 5.53 20.00
C PHE A 400 2.11 6.50 18.89
N ILE A 401 2.91 7.50 19.24
CA ILE A 401 3.53 8.45 18.31
C ILE A 401 4.95 8.70 18.83
N TYR A 402 5.97 8.10 18.20
CA TYR A 402 7.34 8.28 18.69
C TYR A 402 8.42 8.35 17.63
N ASN A 403 9.56 8.98 17.95
CA ASN A 403 10.70 9.08 17.04
C ASN A 403 10.37 9.66 15.65
N ASN A 404 9.38 10.56 15.55
CA ASN A 404 9.11 11.25 14.29
C ASN A 404 9.84 12.60 14.26
N THR A 405 10.27 13.05 13.08
CA THR A 405 10.79 14.41 12.86
C THR A 405 9.77 15.22 12.07
N ILE A 406 9.24 16.28 12.66
CA ILE A 406 8.21 17.15 12.08
C ILE A 406 8.82 18.53 11.87
N PHE A 407 8.63 19.10 10.68
CA PHE A 407 9.02 20.47 10.36
C PHE A 407 7.82 21.29 9.88
N VAL A 408 7.64 22.48 10.44
CA VAL A 408 6.61 23.45 10.05
C VAL A 408 7.23 24.83 9.81
N ASN A 409 7.11 25.35 8.60
CA ASN A 409 7.65 26.66 8.25
C ASN A 409 6.89 27.84 8.92
N ASP A 410 7.35 29.08 8.68
CA ASP A 410 6.74 30.29 9.24
C ASP A 410 5.33 30.60 8.71
N THR A 411 4.93 30.05 7.56
CA THR A 411 3.63 30.36 6.95
C THR A 411 2.49 29.50 7.49
N LEU A 412 2.78 28.42 8.22
CA LEU A 412 1.80 27.43 8.66
C LEU A 412 1.62 27.41 10.17
N ASN A 413 0.40 27.23 10.67
CA ASN A 413 0.14 27.09 12.10
C ASN A 413 -0.84 25.94 12.41
N PRO A 414 -0.50 24.70 12.02
CA PRO A 414 -1.27 23.51 12.38
C PRO A 414 -1.38 23.38 13.89
N GLU A 415 -2.34 22.59 14.36
CA GLU A 415 -2.60 22.45 15.80
C GLU A 415 -2.18 21.08 16.33
N ILE A 416 -1.95 20.97 17.64
CA ILE A 416 -1.81 19.68 18.35
C ILE A 416 -3.03 19.53 19.23
N TYR A 417 -3.83 18.48 19.02
CA TYR A 417 -5.07 18.34 19.77
C TYR A 417 -5.45 16.89 20.06
N PHE A 418 -5.62 16.60 21.36
CA PHE A 418 -6.10 15.31 21.86
C PHE A 418 -7.49 15.49 22.46
N TRP A 419 -8.44 14.69 21.96
CA TRP A 419 -9.81 14.67 22.43
C TRP A 419 -9.90 14.03 23.84
N PRO A 420 -10.93 14.33 24.67
CA PRO A 420 -11.15 13.59 25.92
C PRO A 420 -11.63 12.16 25.66
N ASN A 421 -11.41 11.25 26.61
CA ASN A 421 -11.81 9.84 26.52
C ASN A 421 -11.31 9.14 25.26
N ILE A 422 -10.03 9.32 24.92
CA ILE A 422 -9.33 8.66 23.81
C ILE A 422 -8.57 7.41 24.26
N GLY A 423 -8.53 7.12 25.56
CA GLY A 423 -7.86 5.94 26.13
C GLY A 423 -6.41 6.22 26.52
N ASP A 424 -5.51 5.26 26.30
CA ASP A 424 -4.08 5.45 26.56
C ASP A 424 -3.29 5.88 25.32
N VAL A 425 -2.47 6.91 25.50
CA VAL A 425 -1.69 7.56 24.44
C VAL A 425 -0.25 7.76 24.90
N HIS A 426 0.68 7.28 24.06
CA HIS A 426 2.12 7.25 24.30
C HIS A 426 2.83 8.15 23.28
N VAL A 427 3.42 9.26 23.73
CA VAL A 427 4.08 10.23 22.85
C VAL A 427 5.47 10.57 23.35
N TYR A 428 6.49 10.04 22.70
CA TYR A 428 7.87 10.30 23.12
C TYR A 428 8.86 10.36 21.98
N ASN A 429 10.02 10.95 22.22
CA ASN A 429 11.12 11.01 21.26
C ASN A 429 10.77 11.69 19.94
N ASN A 430 9.71 12.51 19.85
CA ASN A 430 9.43 13.27 18.64
C ASN A 430 10.22 14.57 18.62
N LEU A 431 10.72 14.95 17.45
CA LEU A 431 11.37 16.24 17.21
C LEU A 431 10.39 17.11 16.42
N ILE A 432 9.88 18.18 17.03
CA ILE A 432 9.00 19.16 16.39
C ILE A 432 9.80 20.44 16.16
N TYR A 433 10.19 20.65 14.90
CA TYR A 433 10.81 21.86 14.40
C TYR A 433 9.75 22.81 13.83
N VAL A 434 9.68 24.05 14.30
CA VAL A 434 8.84 25.13 13.79
C VAL A 434 9.71 26.35 13.55
N GLY A 435 9.50 27.06 12.44
CA GLY A 435 10.19 28.33 12.19
C GLY A 435 9.85 29.38 13.26
N SER A 436 10.74 30.35 13.51
CA SER A 436 10.63 31.27 14.64
C SER A 436 9.70 32.47 14.42
N ASN A 437 9.30 32.80 13.19
CA ASN A 437 8.63 34.07 12.89
C ASN A 437 7.12 33.93 12.59
N GLY A 438 6.59 32.71 12.54
CA GLY A 438 5.19 32.49 12.20
C GLY A 438 4.22 32.63 13.38
N ILE A 439 2.93 32.49 13.08
CA ILE A 439 1.86 32.53 14.09
C ILE A 439 2.03 31.36 15.06
N LYS A 440 1.66 31.59 16.32
CA LYS A 440 1.71 30.56 17.35
C LYS A 440 0.88 29.33 16.99
N ILE A 441 1.45 28.16 17.23
CA ILE A 441 0.82 26.86 17.11
C ILE A 441 0.09 26.57 18.43
N PRO A 442 -1.25 26.45 18.41
CA PRO A 442 -1.98 26.13 19.61
C PRO A 442 -1.89 24.63 19.89
N THR A 443 -1.83 24.29 21.18
CA THR A 443 -1.94 22.91 21.64
C THR A 443 -3.03 22.81 22.70
N LEU A 444 -3.73 21.68 22.72
CA LEU A 444 -4.75 21.39 23.73
C LEU A 444 -4.80 19.87 23.97
N ILE A 445 -4.55 19.43 25.19
CA ILE A 445 -4.64 18.03 25.58
C ILE A 445 -5.75 17.88 26.60
N ARG A 446 -6.89 17.31 26.18
CA ARG A 446 -8.05 17.15 27.06
C ARG A 446 -7.92 15.87 27.86
N ASN A 447 -7.24 15.93 29.00
CA ASN A 447 -6.91 14.79 29.86
C ASN A 447 -8.09 14.05 30.54
N THR A 448 -9.33 14.50 30.36
CA THR A 448 -10.50 13.83 30.96
C THR A 448 -10.63 12.40 30.44
N LEU A 449 -10.52 11.42 31.35
CA LEU A 449 -10.60 9.98 31.05
C LEU A 449 -9.51 9.46 30.09
N ASN A 450 -8.37 10.16 30.03
CA ASN A 450 -7.21 9.70 29.25
C ASN A 450 -6.10 9.21 30.19
N THR A 451 -5.33 8.23 29.73
CA THR A 451 -4.05 7.85 30.34
C THR A 451 -2.93 8.32 29.43
N LEU A 452 -2.17 9.32 29.85
CA LEU A 452 -1.17 9.97 28.99
C LEU A 452 0.24 9.62 29.47
N ASP A 453 1.05 9.09 28.57
CA ASP A 453 2.48 8.91 28.75
C ASP A 453 3.24 9.71 27.69
N ILE A 454 3.49 10.98 28.01
CA ILE A 454 4.13 11.94 27.12
C ILE A 454 5.46 12.35 27.73
N SER A 455 6.57 12.19 27.01
CA SER A 455 7.88 12.64 27.49
C SER A 455 8.97 12.71 26.42
N HIS A 456 10.14 13.30 26.72
CA HIS A 456 11.34 13.21 25.87
C HIS A 456 11.14 13.69 24.42
N ASN A 457 10.29 14.70 24.21
CA ASN A 457 10.10 15.32 22.90
C ASN A 457 10.93 16.60 22.81
N ILE A 458 11.41 16.95 21.61
CA ILE A 458 11.99 18.26 21.31
C ILE A 458 10.91 19.17 20.72
N PHE A 459 10.79 20.39 21.25
CA PHE A 459 9.98 21.46 20.69
C PHE A 459 10.86 22.67 20.39
N TYR A 460 11.10 22.97 19.12
CA TYR A 460 11.97 24.07 18.69
C TYR A 460 11.40 24.75 17.45
N ASP A 461 11.20 26.06 17.34
CA ASP A 461 11.30 27.06 18.38
C ASP A 461 10.07 27.02 19.32
N SER A 462 10.28 26.65 20.58
CA SER A 462 9.19 26.50 21.56
C SER A 462 8.44 27.81 21.84
N SER A 463 9.04 28.97 21.57
CA SER A 463 8.37 30.27 21.73
C SER A 463 7.15 30.44 20.81
N ARG A 464 7.14 29.71 19.68
CA ARG A 464 6.02 29.68 18.74
C ARG A 464 4.95 28.64 19.12
N ILE A 465 5.18 27.79 20.10
CA ILE A 465 4.21 26.75 20.47
C ILE A 465 3.57 27.14 21.80
N ASN A 466 2.25 27.27 21.82
CA ASN A 466 1.50 27.40 23.07
C ASN A 466 1.38 26.01 23.70
N LEU A 467 2.46 25.57 24.34
CA LEU A 467 2.60 24.23 24.90
C LEU A 467 1.63 23.98 26.06
N ASP A 468 0.86 22.90 25.94
CA ASP A 468 0.09 22.31 27.02
C ASP A 468 1.06 21.74 28.08
N ASN A 469 0.65 21.73 29.35
CA ASN A 469 1.48 21.26 30.45
C ASN A 469 1.85 19.78 30.30
N ASP A 470 0.95 18.97 29.72
CA ASP A 470 1.19 17.54 29.50
C ASP A 470 2.34 17.29 28.50
N LEU A 471 2.72 18.28 27.68
CA LEU A 471 3.84 18.18 26.72
C LEU A 471 5.21 18.48 27.34
N LEU A 472 5.28 18.99 28.58
CA LEU A 472 6.51 19.52 29.16
C LEU A 472 7.41 18.47 29.81
N ASN A 473 6.87 17.29 30.12
CA ASN A 473 7.56 16.26 30.89
C ASN A 473 8.83 15.76 30.17
N ASN A 474 10.01 15.98 30.77
CA ASN A 474 11.32 15.67 30.17
C ASN A 474 11.49 16.19 28.72
N ALA A 475 10.76 17.25 28.35
CA ALA A 475 10.87 17.83 27.03
C ALA A 475 12.13 18.69 26.92
N LEU A 476 12.69 18.76 25.71
CA LEU A 476 13.82 19.61 25.39
C LEU A 476 13.35 20.78 24.52
N PHE A 477 13.87 21.97 24.79
CA PHE A 477 13.52 23.21 24.07
C PHE A 477 14.72 23.81 23.32
N LEU A 478 15.77 23.00 23.12
CA LEU A 478 17.01 23.40 22.49
C LEU A 478 16.94 23.25 20.97
N ASN A 479 17.73 24.04 20.25
CA ASN A 479 17.89 23.87 18.80
C ASN A 479 18.41 22.45 18.52
N PRO A 480 17.71 21.64 17.71
CA PRO A 480 18.12 20.28 17.39
C PRO A 480 19.33 20.23 16.44
N GLN A 481 19.87 21.37 16.00
CA GLN A 481 21.06 21.45 15.15
C GLN A 481 20.88 20.62 13.87
N MET A 482 19.89 20.97 13.06
CA MET A 482 19.66 20.31 11.77
C MET A 482 20.91 20.38 10.89
N MET A 483 21.26 19.29 10.20
CA MET A 483 22.46 19.18 9.37
C MET A 483 22.43 20.17 8.20
N ASN A 484 21.24 20.40 7.61
CA ASN A 484 21.05 21.22 6.41
C ASN A 484 20.03 22.34 6.67
N SER A 485 20.34 23.24 7.61
CA SER A 485 19.41 24.31 8.04
C SER A 485 19.00 25.30 6.93
N SER A 486 19.79 25.43 5.85
CA SER A 486 19.52 26.33 4.72
C SER A 486 18.44 25.85 3.76
N ILE A 487 18.05 24.57 3.80
CA ILE A 487 17.09 23.96 2.87
C ILE A 487 15.91 23.30 3.59
N LEU A 488 15.61 23.71 4.83
CA LEU A 488 14.45 23.19 5.54
C LEU A 488 13.14 23.61 4.85
N GLY A 489 12.14 22.74 4.90
CA GLY A 489 10.84 22.93 4.28
C GLY A 489 10.72 22.43 2.85
N VAL A 490 11.77 21.78 2.32
CA VAL A 490 11.78 21.20 0.98
C VAL A 490 11.40 19.71 1.00
N ASN A 491 10.97 19.19 -0.15
CA ASN A 491 10.70 17.76 -0.35
C ASN A 491 12.02 16.97 -0.46
N ASN A 492 12.76 16.88 0.65
CA ASN A 492 13.99 16.11 0.75
C ASN A 492 14.19 15.58 2.18
N PRO A 493 14.03 14.27 2.44
CA PRO A 493 14.23 13.72 3.78
C PRO A 493 15.65 13.95 4.34
N MET A 494 16.67 14.08 3.47
CA MET A 494 18.05 14.33 3.92
C MET A 494 18.25 15.68 4.60
N ALA A 495 17.32 16.63 4.43
CA ALA A 495 17.37 17.90 5.13
C ALA A 495 17.07 17.77 6.63
N TYR A 496 16.50 16.63 7.05
CA TYR A 496 15.94 16.43 8.39
C TYR A 496 16.80 15.56 9.31
N LYS A 497 18.06 15.34 8.94
CA LYS A 497 19.09 14.80 9.85
C LYS A 497 19.52 15.88 10.84
N VAL A 498 19.98 15.46 12.02
CA VAL A 498 20.64 16.33 12.99
C VAL A 498 22.15 16.15 12.95
N GLN A 499 22.89 17.14 13.46
CA GLN A 499 24.34 17.06 13.63
C GLN A 499 24.71 16.10 14.77
N THR A 500 25.94 15.58 14.76
CA THR A 500 26.43 14.58 15.72
C THR A 500 26.50 15.09 17.16
N ASN A 501 26.67 16.40 17.36
CA ASN A 501 26.64 17.05 18.67
C ASN A 501 25.25 17.59 19.06
N SER A 502 24.21 17.23 18.30
CA SER A 502 22.85 17.67 18.55
C SER A 502 22.35 17.24 19.93
N PRO A 503 21.58 18.08 20.63
CA PRO A 503 20.91 17.69 21.88
C PRO A 503 19.87 16.58 21.67
N ALA A 504 19.56 16.20 20.42
CA ALA A 504 18.70 15.07 20.13
C ALA A 504 19.41 13.72 20.28
N ILE A 505 20.73 13.66 20.07
CA ILE A 505 21.48 12.40 20.06
C ILE A 505 21.48 11.75 21.46
N GLY A 506 21.14 10.46 21.51
CA GLY A 506 21.16 9.65 22.74
C GLY A 506 20.27 10.15 23.88
N SER A 507 19.35 11.08 23.60
CA SER A 507 18.55 11.78 24.62
C SER A 507 17.10 11.32 24.67
N GLY A 508 16.73 10.33 23.85
CA GLY A 508 15.40 9.75 23.83
C GLY A 508 15.15 8.81 24.99
N ARG A 509 13.88 8.56 25.28
CA ARG A 509 13.42 7.44 26.08
C ARG A 509 13.77 6.12 25.39
N LEU A 510 14.34 5.19 26.14
CA LEU A 510 14.58 3.84 25.67
C LEU A 510 13.25 3.11 25.41
N ILE A 511 13.10 2.54 24.21
CA ILE A 511 11.96 1.72 23.80
C ILE A 511 12.52 0.33 23.56
N ASN A 512 12.42 -0.54 24.54
CA ASN A 512 12.95 -1.90 24.48
C ASN A 512 12.10 -2.83 25.35
N GLY A 513 12.45 -4.12 25.36
CA GLY A 513 11.82 -5.09 26.26
C GLY A 513 10.97 -6.13 25.56
N SER A 514 10.82 -6.08 24.23
CA SER A 514 10.15 -7.13 23.47
C SER A 514 10.81 -7.46 22.13
N THR A 515 11.03 -8.76 21.90
CA THR A 515 11.39 -9.33 20.60
C THR A 515 10.18 -9.52 19.68
N ASP A 516 8.96 -9.34 20.19
CA ASP A 516 7.74 -9.34 19.39
C ASP A 516 7.69 -8.04 18.57
N THR A 517 7.75 -8.18 17.25
CA THR A 517 7.75 -7.07 16.29
C THR A 517 6.45 -6.28 16.31
N THR A 518 5.37 -6.84 16.86
CA THR A 518 4.07 -6.17 17.00
C THR A 518 3.89 -5.46 18.33
N ASN A 519 4.74 -5.70 19.33
CA ASN A 519 4.67 -5.00 20.62
C ASN A 519 5.29 -3.59 20.50
N TYR A 520 4.62 -2.69 19.76
CA TYR A 520 5.18 -1.42 19.31
C TYR A 520 5.59 -0.46 20.45
N LEU A 521 5.03 -0.64 21.65
CA LEU A 521 5.40 0.13 22.84
C LEU A 521 6.71 -0.34 23.50
N ASN A 522 7.15 -1.57 23.23
CA ASN A 522 8.37 -2.17 23.80
C ASN A 522 9.32 -2.72 22.72
N ASN A 523 9.07 -2.37 21.45
CA ASN A 523 9.87 -2.75 20.30
C ASN A 523 10.13 -1.50 19.47
N ASN A 524 11.40 -1.10 19.34
CA ASN A 524 11.82 0.10 18.61
C ASN A 524 11.89 -0.07 17.08
N GLY A 525 11.48 -1.20 16.51
CA GLY A 525 11.53 -1.46 15.07
C GLY A 525 12.92 -1.76 14.49
N GLY A 526 13.98 -1.66 15.31
CA GLY A 526 15.34 -2.04 14.96
C GLY A 526 16.12 -1.04 14.10
N LYS A 527 15.44 -0.09 13.43
CA LYS A 527 16.08 0.93 12.59
C LYS A 527 15.34 2.26 12.59
N ASP A 528 16.05 3.33 12.24
CA ASP A 528 15.50 4.67 12.02
C ASP A 528 14.98 4.88 10.57
N TYR A 529 14.59 6.10 10.20
CA TYR A 529 14.14 6.44 8.84
C TYR A 529 15.23 6.20 7.77
N PHE A 530 16.49 6.43 8.12
CA PHE A 530 17.62 6.38 7.20
C PHE A 530 18.28 5.00 7.13
N GLY A 531 17.76 4.02 7.88
CA GLY A 531 18.27 2.65 7.93
C GLY A 531 19.35 2.42 8.99
N ASN A 532 19.68 3.41 9.82
CA ASN A 532 20.62 3.24 10.91
C ASN A 532 20.01 2.34 11.98
N SER A 533 20.84 1.48 12.59
CA SER A 533 20.37 0.57 13.64
C SER A 533 19.96 1.32 14.91
N ILE A 534 18.93 0.83 15.60
CA ILE A 534 18.51 1.31 16.92
C ILE A 534 18.90 0.29 17.98
N SER A 535 19.64 0.74 19.00
CA SER A 535 20.04 -0.10 20.14
C SER A 535 18.82 -0.52 20.96
N ASN A 536 18.85 -1.77 21.44
CA ASN A 536 17.90 -2.26 22.45
C ASN A 536 18.35 -1.93 23.87
N PHE A 537 19.53 -1.36 24.07
CA PHE A 537 20.13 -1.15 25.39
C PHE A 537 20.41 0.32 25.69
N ASP A 538 20.61 1.12 24.65
CA ASP A 538 20.97 2.52 24.77
C ASP A 538 19.80 3.41 24.33
N PRO A 539 19.55 4.53 25.05
CA PRO A 539 18.64 5.58 24.61
C PRO A 539 18.80 5.94 23.12
N PRO A 540 17.73 5.91 22.30
CA PRO A 540 17.81 6.35 20.93
C PRO A 540 17.94 7.88 20.86
N SER A 541 18.26 8.39 19.69
CA SER A 541 18.12 9.82 19.41
C SER A 541 16.64 10.23 19.38
N ILE A 542 16.33 11.49 19.72
CA ILE A 542 15.00 12.08 19.53
C ILE A 542 14.82 12.45 18.05
N GLY A 543 13.68 12.05 17.46
CA GLY A 543 13.35 12.23 16.06
C GLY A 543 13.59 10.97 15.22
N ALA A 544 13.47 11.13 13.91
CA ALA A 544 13.52 10.06 12.91
C ALA A 544 14.95 9.68 12.45
N PHE A 545 15.96 10.41 12.91
CA PHE A 545 17.38 10.12 12.66
C PHE A 545 18.03 9.66 13.96
N ASN A 546 18.75 8.54 13.89
CA ASN A 546 19.60 8.03 14.94
C ASN A 546 21.06 7.99 14.46
N GLU A 547 21.98 8.50 15.25
CA GLU A 547 23.41 8.39 14.96
C GLU A 547 23.90 6.96 15.27
N GLU A 548 24.66 6.37 14.35
CA GLU A 548 25.40 5.14 14.63
C GLU A 548 26.61 5.47 15.53
N LEU A 549 26.56 5.02 16.79
CA LEU A 549 27.71 5.11 17.68
C LEU A 549 28.85 4.25 17.11
N MET A 550 29.96 4.88 16.70
CA MET A 550 31.20 4.20 16.27
C MET A 550 31.86 3.31 17.35
N ASN A 551 31.25 3.13 18.53
CA ASN A 551 31.82 2.38 19.66
C ASN A 551 31.17 1.02 19.93
N SER A 552 30.36 0.51 19.01
CA SER A 552 30.16 -0.94 18.95
C SER A 552 30.87 -1.44 17.71
N VAL A 553 31.90 -2.28 17.92
CA VAL A 553 32.25 -3.29 16.92
C VAL A 553 31.10 -4.29 16.90
N ASN A 554 29.93 -3.84 16.46
CA ASN A 554 28.97 -4.69 15.83
C ASN A 554 29.59 -5.01 14.48
N PHE A 555 29.77 -6.29 14.21
CA PHE A 555 30.15 -6.77 12.90
C PHE A 555 29.33 -6.01 11.87
N PHE A 556 30.02 -5.14 11.12
CA PHE A 556 29.43 -4.42 10.02
C PHE A 556 28.80 -5.48 9.09
N GLU A 557 27.47 -5.56 9.07
CA GLU A 557 26.78 -5.82 7.81
C GLU A 557 26.91 -4.56 6.95
N ASP A 558 28.15 -4.20 6.65
CA ASP A 558 28.47 -3.46 5.44
C ASP A 558 28.08 -4.41 4.31
N ASN A 559 26.89 -4.20 3.76
CA ASN A 559 26.48 -4.86 2.52
C ASN A 559 27.31 -4.22 1.40
N SER A 560 28.57 -4.69 1.29
CA SER A 560 29.50 -4.34 0.21
C SER A 560 28.95 -4.70 -1.18
N PHE A 561 27.86 -5.46 -1.21
CA PHE A 561 27.11 -5.79 -2.41
C PHE A 561 25.60 -5.90 -2.19
N THR A 562 24.85 -5.65 -3.26
CA THR A 562 23.42 -5.98 -3.35
C THR A 562 23.25 -7.28 -4.12
N TYR A 563 22.11 -7.98 -3.98
CA TYR A 563 21.87 -9.20 -4.73
C TYR A 563 20.44 -9.28 -5.27
N PHE A 564 20.30 -9.75 -6.52
CA PHE A 564 19.01 -9.85 -7.19
C PHE A 564 19.00 -10.96 -8.26
N PRO A 565 17.89 -11.71 -8.42
CA PRO A 565 16.66 -11.66 -7.62
C PRO A 565 16.74 -12.52 -6.35
N SER A 566 15.94 -12.18 -5.34
CA SER A 566 15.64 -13.04 -4.19
C SER A 566 14.20 -12.73 -3.73
N PRO A 567 13.21 -13.62 -3.96
CA PRO A 567 13.32 -15.01 -4.41
C PRO A 567 13.85 -15.19 -5.84
N THR A 568 14.42 -16.36 -6.16
CA THR A 568 14.92 -16.71 -7.51
C THR A 568 14.45 -18.09 -7.98
N ILE A 569 14.45 -18.30 -9.30
CA ILE A 569 14.24 -19.63 -9.91
C ILE A 569 15.57 -20.39 -9.92
N ASP A 570 16.60 -19.87 -10.60
CA ASP A 570 17.85 -20.61 -10.79
C ASP A 570 19.13 -19.82 -10.52
N LYS A 571 19.08 -18.49 -10.42
CA LYS A 571 20.29 -17.66 -10.34
C LYS A 571 20.14 -16.45 -9.44
N VAL A 572 21.18 -16.11 -8.71
CA VAL A 572 21.29 -14.84 -7.96
C VAL A 572 22.49 -14.08 -8.49
N ASN A 573 22.30 -12.82 -8.86
CA ASN A 573 23.39 -11.93 -9.24
C ASN A 573 23.80 -11.11 -8.02
N LEU A 574 25.11 -11.00 -7.78
CA LEU A 574 25.73 -10.18 -6.76
C LEU A 574 26.27 -8.91 -7.44
N PHE A 575 26.03 -7.74 -6.86
CA PHE A 575 26.43 -6.45 -7.41
C PHE A 575 27.25 -5.70 -6.36
N PHE A 576 28.55 -5.61 -6.58
CA PHE A 576 29.48 -4.96 -5.66
C PHE A 576 29.64 -3.49 -6.02
N LYS A 577 29.68 -2.61 -5.01
CA LYS A 577 29.79 -1.16 -5.24
C LYS A 577 31.23 -0.72 -5.54
N ASP A 578 32.22 -1.36 -4.91
CA ASP A 578 33.64 -1.00 -4.99
C ASP A 578 34.58 -2.23 -4.83
N TYR A 579 34.20 -3.41 -5.35
CA TYR A 579 35.01 -4.64 -5.26
C TYR A 579 35.32 -5.21 -6.65
N ASN A 580 36.61 -5.43 -6.94
CA ASN A 580 37.09 -6.04 -8.19
C ASN A 580 37.92 -7.32 -7.95
N GLY A 581 37.84 -7.89 -6.74
CA GLY A 581 38.57 -9.11 -6.36
C GLY A 581 37.84 -10.40 -6.77
N LEU A 582 38.42 -11.55 -6.44
CA LEU A 582 37.78 -12.86 -6.65
C LEU A 582 36.58 -13.01 -5.71
N VAL A 583 35.45 -13.50 -6.23
CA VAL A 583 34.24 -13.79 -5.46
C VAL A 583 34.04 -15.30 -5.44
N GLU A 584 34.08 -15.90 -4.26
CA GLU A 584 33.80 -17.33 -4.07
C GLU A 584 32.58 -17.49 -3.17
N THR A 585 31.66 -18.40 -3.47
CA THR A 585 30.44 -18.59 -2.67
C THR A 585 30.20 -20.06 -2.34
N ASP A 586 30.15 -20.39 -1.05
CA ASP A 586 29.71 -21.70 -0.56
C ASP A 586 28.22 -21.69 -0.23
N ILE A 587 27.50 -22.78 -0.54
CA ILE A 587 26.05 -22.88 -0.42
C ILE A 587 25.69 -23.95 0.61
N TYR A 588 24.81 -23.62 1.55
CA TYR A 588 24.33 -24.50 2.59
C TYR A 588 22.79 -24.59 2.60
N ASP A 589 22.23 -25.71 3.01
CA ASP A 589 20.79 -25.84 3.29
C ASP A 589 20.41 -25.24 4.67
N LEU A 590 19.11 -25.15 4.97
CA LEU A 590 18.61 -24.64 6.26
C LEU A 590 19.06 -25.46 7.49
N LYS A 591 19.52 -26.70 7.31
CA LYS A 591 20.06 -27.54 8.39
C LYS A 591 21.56 -27.34 8.58
N GLY A 592 22.18 -26.46 7.77
CA GLY A 592 23.61 -26.17 7.77
C GLY A 592 24.45 -27.19 7.01
N GLN A 593 23.86 -28.07 6.21
CA GLN A 593 24.62 -29.00 5.36
C GLN A 593 25.12 -28.28 4.11
N TYR A 594 26.40 -28.48 3.78
CA TYR A 594 27.00 -27.96 2.55
C TYR A 594 26.42 -28.65 1.32
N VAL A 595 26.00 -27.87 0.32
CA VAL A 595 25.28 -28.37 -0.88
C VAL A 595 25.85 -27.87 -2.21
N GLY A 596 26.79 -26.93 -2.22
CA GLY A 596 27.40 -26.46 -3.47
C GLY A 596 28.37 -25.30 -3.31
N HIS A 597 29.03 -24.94 -4.42
CA HIS A 597 29.98 -23.83 -4.52
C HIS A 597 29.87 -23.14 -5.89
N CYS A 598 30.10 -21.83 -5.95
CA CYS A 598 30.11 -21.03 -7.17
C CYS A 598 31.20 -19.95 -7.12
N ASP A 599 31.88 -19.75 -8.24
CA ASP A 599 32.81 -18.65 -8.46
C ASP A 599 32.16 -17.53 -9.27
N GLY A 600 32.45 -16.29 -8.91
CA GLY A 600 31.98 -15.08 -9.60
C GLY A 600 30.65 -14.54 -9.09
N GLU A 601 30.18 -13.50 -9.77
CA GLU A 601 29.05 -12.68 -9.33
C GLU A 601 27.68 -13.30 -9.61
N VAL A 602 27.61 -14.39 -10.37
CA VAL A 602 26.34 -15.06 -10.74
C VAL A 602 26.29 -16.44 -10.09
N ILE A 603 25.53 -16.54 -9.00
CA ILE A 603 25.38 -17.78 -8.23
C ILE A 603 24.29 -18.64 -8.85
N SER A 604 24.66 -19.82 -9.34
CA SER A 604 23.74 -20.77 -9.95
C SER A 604 23.19 -21.75 -8.92
N LEU A 605 21.88 -21.72 -8.71
CA LEU A 605 21.14 -22.66 -7.87
C LEU A 605 20.42 -23.75 -8.68
N ILE A 606 20.60 -23.81 -10.00
CA ILE A 606 19.81 -24.64 -10.93
C ILE A 606 19.67 -26.12 -10.51
N ASN A 607 20.72 -26.71 -9.92
CA ASN A 607 20.74 -28.12 -9.52
C ASN A 607 20.19 -28.38 -8.11
N LEU A 608 19.81 -27.34 -7.38
CA LEU A 608 19.27 -27.43 -6.02
C LEU A 608 17.74 -27.57 -6.06
N LYS A 609 17.16 -28.20 -5.03
CA LYS A 609 15.70 -28.33 -4.90
C LYS A 609 15.08 -26.99 -4.49
N LYS A 610 13.76 -26.89 -4.56
CA LYS A 610 13.02 -25.74 -4.02
C LYS A 610 13.24 -25.65 -2.50
N GLY A 611 13.52 -24.47 -1.98
CA GLY A 611 13.83 -24.28 -0.56
C GLY A 611 14.66 -23.03 -0.28
N ILE A 612 14.96 -22.82 1.00
CA ILE A 612 15.82 -21.71 1.44
C ILE A 612 17.25 -22.23 1.54
N TYR A 613 18.18 -21.44 1.00
CA TYR A 613 19.62 -21.70 1.04
C TYR A 613 20.35 -20.54 1.69
N ILE A 614 21.43 -20.88 2.38
CA ILE A 614 22.36 -19.95 3.01
C ILE A 614 23.58 -19.87 2.09
N LEU A 615 23.86 -18.69 1.53
CA LEU A 615 25.04 -18.45 0.71
C LEU A 615 26.09 -17.76 1.55
N LYS A 616 27.30 -18.33 1.63
CA LYS A 616 28.47 -17.74 2.27
C LYS A 616 29.42 -17.21 1.20
N VAL A 617 29.30 -15.92 0.91
CA VAL A 617 30.10 -15.20 -0.09
C VAL A 617 31.42 -14.76 0.57
N LYS A 618 32.53 -15.30 0.09
CA LYS A 618 33.89 -14.97 0.52
C LYS A 618 34.44 -13.86 -0.37
N LEU A 619 34.81 -12.77 0.28
CA LEU A 619 35.58 -11.65 -0.24
C LEU A 619 36.92 -11.67 0.49
N GLU A 620 38.03 -11.19 -0.10
CA GLU A 620 39.42 -11.43 0.35
C GLU A 620 39.68 -11.54 1.89
N LYS A 621 39.02 -10.71 2.72
CA LYS A 621 39.16 -10.73 4.18
C LYS A 621 37.86 -10.97 4.96
N GLU A 622 36.74 -11.22 4.28
CA GLU A 622 35.41 -11.30 4.90
C GLU A 622 34.56 -12.43 4.30
N ILE A 623 33.75 -13.07 5.15
CA ILE A 623 32.71 -14.00 4.70
C ILE A 623 31.37 -13.38 5.06
N LYS A 624 30.53 -13.12 4.05
CA LYS A 624 29.18 -12.59 4.21
C LYS A 624 28.18 -13.72 4.02
N GLU A 625 27.17 -13.76 4.88
CA GLU A 625 26.11 -14.77 4.82
C GLU A 625 24.81 -14.12 4.33
N LEU A 626 24.13 -14.73 3.37
CA LEU A 626 22.83 -14.26 2.89
C LEU A 626 21.86 -15.41 2.65
N ARG A 627 20.56 -15.13 2.78
CA ARG A 627 19.48 -16.11 2.62
C ARG A 627 18.75 -15.89 1.30
N VAL A 628 18.63 -16.96 0.52
CA VAL A 628 17.94 -16.95 -0.77
C VAL A 628 16.84 -18.00 -0.76
N LEU A 629 15.65 -17.59 -1.20
CA LEU A 629 14.56 -18.51 -1.50
C LEU A 629 14.65 -18.96 -2.96
N LYS A 630 14.91 -20.25 -3.20
CA LYS A 630 14.77 -20.91 -4.51
C LYS A 630 13.34 -21.43 -4.68
N LEU A 631 12.66 -20.95 -5.73
CA LEU A 631 11.25 -21.23 -6.03
C LEU A 631 10.98 -22.56 -6.73
#